data_AF-Q8EJ27-F1
#
_entry.id   AF-Q8EJ27-F1
#
_cell.length_a   1.000
_cell.length_b   1.000
_cell.length_c   1.000
_cell.angle_alpha   90.00
_cell.angle_beta   90.00
_cell.angle_gamma   90.00
#
_symmetry.space_group_name_H-M   'P 1'
#
loop_
_entity.id
_entity.type
_entity.pdbx_description
1 polymer ?
#
loop_
_entity_poly.entity_id
_entity_poly.type
_entity_poly.pdbx_seq_one_letter_code
_entity_poly.pdbx_strand_id
1 'polypeptide(L)'
;MMWRDVMAEQALLHGQKAVADKLKISRTTVSQVLNGKYPGDVDRIQKLVEGAYMNRTVHCPVLGDIPLNECLAHQRNTRTTGSPIRIKLYRACRSGCANSSLGGTQAFTVQPSLQVRRNEYDAEGAIRRLQLQAGEDKSVLINLLKDELKHLGTKFNRVMKEQN
;
A
#
# COMPACT_ATOMS: atom_id res chain seq x y z
N MET A 1 -22.61 8.77 26.91
CA MET A 1 -23.61 8.91 25.83
C MET A 1 -23.34 7.82 24.80
N MET A 2 -24.35 7.05 24.40
CA MET A 2 -24.16 5.96 23.44
C MET A 2 -24.13 6.54 22.01
N TRP A 3 -23.36 5.92 21.11
CA TRP A 3 -23.24 6.39 19.73
C TRP A 3 -24.58 6.46 18.97
N ARG A 4 -25.53 5.58 19.30
CA ARG A 4 -26.87 5.56 18.70
C ARG A 4 -27.68 6.80 19.07
N ASP A 5 -27.53 7.28 20.31
CA ASP A 5 -28.21 8.48 20.81
C ASP A 5 -27.68 9.71 20.08
N VAL A 6 -26.35 9.82 19.94
CA VAL A 6 -25.70 10.89 19.17
C VAL A 6 -26.19 10.88 17.72
N MET A 7 -26.27 9.70 17.10
CA MET A 7 -26.78 9.58 15.73
C MET A 7 -28.25 9.99 15.60
N ALA A 8 -29.08 9.67 16.60
CA ALA A 8 -30.50 10.08 16.65
C ALA A 8 -30.66 11.59 16.83
N GLU A 9 -29.90 12.18 17.74
CA GLU A 9 -29.85 13.63 17.98
C GLU A 9 -29.44 14.38 16.71
N GLN A 10 -28.35 13.96 16.06
CA GLN A 10 -27.87 14.57 14.82
C GLN A 10 -28.88 14.41 13.68
N ALA A 11 -29.61 13.29 13.62
CA ALA A 11 -30.67 13.08 12.65
C ALA A 11 -31.90 13.97 12.91
N LEU A 12 -32.18 14.32 14.17
CA LEU A 12 -33.24 15.25 14.54
C LEU A 12 -32.86 16.70 14.16
N LEU A 13 -31.61 17.09 14.42
CA LEU A 13 -31.11 18.45 14.18
C LEU A 13 -30.88 18.75 12.69
N HIS A 14 -30.26 17.83 11.95
CA HIS A 14 -29.82 18.08 10.58
C HIS A 14 -30.54 17.23 9.53
N GLY A 15 -31.40 16.30 9.97
CA GLY A 15 -32.09 15.35 9.10
C GLY A 15 -31.22 14.14 8.73
N GLN A 16 -31.89 13.01 8.49
CA GLN A 16 -31.24 11.73 8.17
C GLN A 16 -30.39 11.78 6.89
N LYS A 17 -30.74 12.63 5.91
CA LYS A 17 -29.96 12.79 4.67
C LYS A 17 -28.59 13.42 4.95
N ALA A 18 -28.53 14.47 5.76
CA ALA A 18 -27.27 15.13 6.10
C ALA A 18 -26.34 14.19 6.88
N VAL A 19 -26.88 13.42 7.83
CA VAL A 19 -26.12 12.40 8.57
C VAL A 19 -25.59 11.32 7.62
N ALA A 20 -26.40 10.85 6.68
CA ALA A 20 -26.00 9.87 5.67
C ALA A 20 -24.83 10.40 4.81
N ASP A 21 -24.93 11.64 4.33
CA ASP A 21 -23.92 12.27 3.47
C ASP A 21 -22.59 12.53 4.21
N LYS A 22 -22.66 12.86 5.51
CA LYS A 22 -21.49 13.05 6.39
C LYS A 22 -20.77 11.72 6.66
N LEU A 23 -21.53 10.66 6.95
CA LEU A 23 -20.99 9.32 7.25
C LEU A 23 -20.66 8.50 5.99
N LYS A 24 -21.01 9.00 4.79
CA LYS A 24 -20.85 8.31 3.50
C LYS A 24 -21.57 6.96 3.47
N ILE A 25 -22.79 6.91 4.01
CA ILE A 25 -23.68 5.75 3.99
C ILE A 25 -25.02 6.13 3.36
N SER A 26 -25.87 5.15 3.04
CA SER A 26 -27.19 5.45 2.49
C SER A 26 -28.15 5.93 3.59
N ARG A 27 -29.13 6.76 3.20
CA ARG A 27 -30.23 7.18 4.09
C ARG A 27 -31.01 5.98 4.63
N THR A 28 -31.17 4.92 3.83
CA THR A 28 -31.82 3.67 4.26
C THR A 28 -31.04 2.99 5.37
N THR A 29 -29.71 2.96 5.31
CA THR A 29 -28.87 2.45 6.40
C THR A 29 -29.06 3.28 7.67
N VAL A 30 -29.10 4.61 7.58
CA VAL A 30 -29.38 5.48 8.74
C VAL A 30 -30.71 5.11 9.40
N SER A 31 -31.78 5.00 8.61
CA SER A 31 -33.10 4.61 9.13
C SER A 31 -33.12 3.21 9.75
N GLN A 32 -32.51 2.22 9.10
CA GLN A 32 -32.43 0.84 9.61
C GLN A 32 -31.63 0.77 10.92
N VAL A 33 -30.54 1.52 11.04
CA VAL A 33 -29.70 1.57 12.24
C VAL A 33 -30.45 2.20 13.41
N LEU A 34 -31.14 3.33 13.18
CA LEU A 34 -31.95 3.99 14.22
C LEU A 34 -33.09 3.09 14.70
N ASN A 35 -33.72 2.33 13.80
CA ASN A 35 -34.77 1.37 14.13
C ASN A 35 -34.27 0.03 14.68
N GLY A 36 -32.95 -0.18 14.78
CA GLY A 36 -32.37 -1.45 15.25
C GLY A 36 -32.58 -2.65 14.32
N LYS A 37 -32.88 -2.41 13.04
CA LYS A 37 -33.16 -3.44 12.03
C LYS A 37 -32.03 -3.63 11.02
N TYR A 38 -30.89 -2.97 11.21
CA TYR A 38 -29.77 -3.07 10.26
C TYR A 38 -29.09 -4.44 10.37
N PRO A 39 -29.11 -5.29 9.32
CA PRO A 39 -28.54 -6.64 9.38
C PRO A 39 -27.03 -6.66 9.10
N GLY A 40 -26.43 -5.51 8.78
CA GLY A 40 -25.01 -5.41 8.43
C GLY A 40 -24.12 -5.18 9.64
N ASP A 41 -22.86 -4.83 9.35
CA ASP A 41 -21.85 -4.56 10.36
C ASP A 41 -22.17 -3.27 11.15
N VAL A 42 -22.70 -3.45 12.37
CA VAL A 42 -23.08 -2.39 13.29
C VAL A 42 -21.83 -1.72 13.89
N ASP A 43 -20.77 -2.48 14.15
CA ASP A 43 -19.51 -1.97 14.70
C ASP A 43 -18.86 -0.96 13.76
N ARG A 44 -18.97 -1.20 12.44
CA ARG A 44 -18.55 -0.25 11.42
C ARG A 44 -19.30 1.07 11.51
N ILE A 45 -20.62 1.04 11.76
CA ILE A 45 -21.44 2.24 11.88
C ILE A 45 -21.08 2.99 13.17
N GLN A 46 -20.90 2.27 14.28
CA GLN A 46 -20.43 2.83 15.53
C GLN A 46 -19.14 3.63 15.33
N LYS A 47 -18.11 3.02 14.72
CA LYS A 47 -16.82 3.69 14.46
C LYS A 47 -16.96 4.94 13.58
N LEU A 48 -17.88 4.92 12.60
CA LEU A 48 -18.14 6.09 11.76
C LEU A 48 -18.78 7.22 12.55
N VAL A 49 -19.77 6.92 13.40
CA VAL A 49 -20.45 7.92 14.24
C VAL A 49 -19.49 8.49 15.29
N GLU A 50 -18.72 7.64 15.94
CA GLU A 50 -17.73 8.06 16.93
C GLU A 50 -16.66 8.97 16.31
N GLY A 51 -16.17 8.62 15.11
CA GLY A 51 -15.22 9.47 14.39
C GLY A 51 -15.79 10.80 13.92
N ALA A 52 -17.05 10.81 13.47
CA ALA A 52 -17.65 12.01 12.87
C ALA A 52 -18.24 12.99 13.89
N TYR A 53 -18.77 12.49 15.01
CA TYR A 53 -19.54 13.30 15.97
C TYR A 53 -19.00 13.25 17.41
N MET A 54 -18.19 12.23 17.76
CA MET A 54 -17.64 12.08 19.12
C MET A 54 -16.14 12.37 19.18
N ASN A 55 -15.58 13.06 18.16
CA ASN A 55 -14.16 13.44 18.07
C ASN A 55 -13.17 12.27 18.29
N ARG A 56 -13.54 11.05 17.91
CA ARG A 56 -12.62 9.91 17.98
C ARG A 56 -11.57 10.02 16.88
N THR A 57 -10.34 10.34 17.25
CA THR A 57 -9.19 10.46 16.34
C THR A 57 -8.27 9.26 16.42
N VAL A 58 -7.47 9.06 15.38
CA VAL A 58 -6.43 8.04 15.28
C VAL A 58 -5.18 8.64 14.64
N HIS A 59 -4.02 8.15 15.05
CA HIS A 59 -2.76 8.55 14.45
C HIS A 59 -2.51 7.79 13.13
N CYS A 60 -2.45 8.52 12.02
CA CYS A 60 -2.11 8.00 10.70
C CYS A 60 -0.63 8.29 10.40
N PRO A 61 0.17 7.29 9.99
CA PRO A 61 1.59 7.48 9.68
C PRO A 61 1.85 8.39 8.47
N VAL A 62 0.82 8.72 7.67
CA VAL A 62 0.95 9.59 6.48
C VAL A 62 0.35 10.98 6.69
N LEU A 63 -0.77 11.08 7.42
CA LEU A 63 -1.53 12.33 7.59
C LEU A 63 -1.45 12.91 9.00
N GLY A 64 -0.86 12.21 9.96
CA GLY A 64 -0.91 12.58 11.37
C GLY A 64 -2.26 12.23 11.99
N ASP A 65 -2.72 13.04 12.95
CA ASP A 65 -3.95 12.76 13.68
C ASP A 65 -5.18 13.08 12.82
N ILE A 66 -5.96 12.05 12.51
CA ILE A 66 -7.15 12.15 11.67
C ILE A 66 -8.37 11.54 12.37
N PRO A 67 -9.59 12.00 12.08
CA PRO A 67 -10.80 11.36 12.55
C PRO A 67 -10.90 9.89 12.10
N LEU A 68 -11.43 9.01 12.96
CA LEU A 68 -11.53 7.58 12.68
C LEU A 68 -12.35 7.29 11.41
N ASN A 69 -13.42 8.05 11.17
CA ASN A 69 -14.24 7.92 9.97
C ASN A 69 -13.44 8.23 8.69
N GLU A 70 -12.54 9.21 8.74
CA GLU A 70 -11.68 9.55 7.61
C GLU A 70 -10.62 8.45 7.38
N CYS A 71 -10.03 7.92 8.45
CA CYS A 71 -9.11 6.79 8.37
C CYS A 71 -9.76 5.60 7.65
N LEU A 72 -10.99 5.22 8.03
CA LEU A 72 -11.72 4.14 7.39
C LEU A 72 -12.08 4.44 5.92
N ALA A 73 -12.34 5.70 5.59
CA ALA A 73 -12.58 6.11 4.20
C ALA A 73 -11.32 5.96 3.33
N HIS A 74 -10.16 6.37 3.85
CA HIS A 74 -8.87 6.21 3.16
C HIS A 74 -8.50 4.73 2.98
N GLN A 75 -8.79 3.87 3.97
CA GLN A 75 -8.55 2.42 3.86
C GLN A 75 -9.38 1.78 2.73
N ARG A 76 -10.66 2.14 2.60
CA ARG A 76 -11.54 1.61 1.54
C ARG A 76 -11.21 2.13 0.14
N ASN A 77 -10.47 3.23 0.04
CA ASN A 77 -10.16 3.83 -1.24
C ASN A 77 -9.13 2.97 -2.00
N THR A 78 -9.57 2.32 -3.07
CA THR A 78 -8.72 1.51 -3.98
C THR A 78 -8.22 2.31 -5.17
N ARG A 79 -8.75 3.51 -5.42
CA ARG A 79 -8.44 4.32 -6.61
C ARG A 79 -7.32 5.31 -6.33
N THR A 80 -6.09 4.84 -6.51
CA THR A 80 -4.86 5.60 -6.20
C THR A 80 -4.26 6.33 -7.39
N THR A 81 -4.72 6.07 -8.61
CA THR A 81 -4.13 6.63 -9.84
C THR A 81 -4.15 8.16 -9.83
N GLY A 82 -3.00 8.78 -10.13
CA GLY A 82 -2.86 10.24 -10.31
C GLY A 82 -2.65 11.06 -9.04
N SER A 83 -2.59 10.46 -7.85
CA SER A 83 -2.35 11.21 -6.60
C SER A 83 -1.27 10.55 -5.73
N PRO A 84 -0.08 11.16 -5.59
CA PRO A 84 1.01 10.62 -4.78
C PRO A 84 0.62 10.38 -3.32
N ILE A 85 -0.19 11.26 -2.73
CA ILE A 85 -0.65 11.11 -1.35
C ILE A 85 -1.59 9.91 -1.20
N ARG A 86 -2.48 9.66 -2.17
CA ARG A 86 -3.36 8.47 -2.16
C ARG A 86 -2.57 7.18 -2.33
N ILE A 87 -1.52 7.19 -3.15
CA ILE A 87 -0.61 6.04 -3.29
C ILE A 87 0.10 5.76 -1.95
N LYS A 88 0.62 6.80 -1.28
CA LYS A 88 1.25 6.67 0.05
C LYS A 88 0.28 6.11 1.09
N LEU A 89 -0.93 6.65 1.17
CA LEU A 89 -1.98 6.18 2.07
C LEU A 89 -2.37 4.73 1.80
N TYR A 90 -2.60 4.37 0.54
CA TYR A 90 -2.95 3.02 0.14
C TYR A 90 -1.89 2.00 0.55
N ARG A 91 -0.61 2.33 0.32
CA ARG A 91 0.53 1.50 0.73
C ARG A 91 0.60 1.37 2.24
N ALA A 92 0.57 2.49 2.97
CA ALA A 92 0.65 2.50 4.43
C ALA A 92 -0.47 1.67 5.09
N CYS A 93 -1.70 1.76 4.58
CA CYS A 93 -2.82 0.96 5.09
C CYS A 93 -2.66 -0.55 4.86
N ARG A 94 -1.94 -0.96 3.81
CA ARG A 94 -1.74 -2.37 3.43
C ARG A 94 -0.39 -2.94 3.84
N SER A 95 0.51 -2.11 4.37
CA SER A 95 1.84 -2.49 4.83
C SER A 95 1.93 -2.71 6.35
N GLY A 96 0.80 -2.99 7.02
CA GLY A 96 0.77 -3.28 8.46
C GLY A 96 0.47 -2.10 9.39
N CYS A 97 -0.32 -1.12 8.94
CA CYS A 97 -0.81 -0.06 9.82
C CYS A 97 -1.66 -0.62 10.98
N ALA A 98 -1.38 -0.21 12.21
CA ALA A 98 -2.07 -0.66 13.43
C ALA A 98 -3.58 -0.39 13.42
N ASN A 99 -4.01 0.66 12.71
CA ASN A 99 -5.41 1.04 12.60
C ASN A 99 -6.11 0.42 11.36
N SER A 100 -5.39 -0.37 10.56
CA SER A 100 -5.95 -0.95 9.34
C SER A 100 -6.82 -2.15 9.65
N SER A 101 -8.07 -2.14 9.18
CA SER A 101 -8.95 -3.31 9.22
C SER A 101 -8.81 -4.19 7.97
N LEU A 102 -7.95 -3.81 7.03
CA LEU A 102 -7.66 -4.60 5.84
C LEU A 102 -6.70 -5.71 6.27
N GLY A 103 -7.23 -6.93 6.45
CA GLY A 103 -6.40 -8.11 6.73
C GLY A 103 -5.24 -8.10 5.76
N GLY A 104 -4.01 -8.01 6.29
CA GLY A 104 -2.82 -7.76 5.49
C GLY A 104 -2.71 -8.83 4.41
N THR A 105 -3.16 -8.52 3.20
CA THR A 105 -2.74 -9.26 2.03
C THR A 105 -1.25 -9.02 2.03
N GLN A 106 -0.49 -10.05 2.41
CA GLN A 106 0.97 -9.97 2.49
C GLN A 106 1.40 -9.26 1.22
N ALA A 107 1.86 -8.01 1.37
CA ALA A 107 2.43 -7.30 0.26
C ALA A 107 3.44 -8.29 -0.30
N PHE A 108 3.29 -8.70 -1.56
CA PHE A 108 4.31 -9.47 -2.24
C PHE A 108 5.61 -8.79 -1.87
N THR A 109 6.40 -9.44 -1.01
CA THR A 109 7.62 -8.85 -0.50
C THR A 109 8.50 -8.83 -1.72
N VAL A 110 8.47 -7.72 -2.46
CA VAL A 110 9.48 -7.43 -3.46
C VAL A 110 10.73 -7.44 -2.64
N GLN A 111 11.46 -8.55 -2.72
CA GLN A 111 12.69 -8.75 -1.98
C GLN A 111 13.51 -7.48 -2.22
N PRO A 112 13.98 -6.79 -1.18
CA PRO A 112 14.77 -5.57 -1.33
C PRO A 112 16.11 -5.80 -2.08
N SER A 113 16.36 -7.01 -2.57
CA SER A 113 17.57 -7.43 -3.29
C SER A 113 17.87 -6.64 -4.57
N LEU A 114 16.89 -5.92 -5.13
CA LEU A 114 17.10 -5.13 -6.35
C LEU A 114 17.86 -3.81 -6.13
N GLN A 115 18.00 -3.30 -4.90
CA GLN A 115 18.68 -2.04 -4.66
C GLN A 115 20.19 -2.19 -4.36
N VAL A 116 20.65 -3.37 -3.94
CA VAL A 116 22.04 -3.55 -3.48
C VAL A 116 23.01 -3.93 -4.62
N ARG A 117 22.52 -4.48 -5.74
CA ARG A 117 23.37 -5.04 -6.82
C ARG A 117 23.80 -4.06 -7.93
N ARG A 118 23.83 -2.74 -7.69
CA ARG A 118 24.19 -1.81 -8.81
C ARG A 118 25.67 -1.88 -9.21
N ASN A 119 26.54 -2.37 -8.34
CA ASN A 119 27.99 -2.36 -8.56
C ASN A 119 28.66 -3.75 -8.50
N GLU A 120 27.88 -4.82 -8.32
CA GLU A 120 28.43 -6.18 -8.24
C GLU A 120 28.36 -6.85 -9.61
N TYR A 121 29.39 -7.61 -9.98
CA TYR A 121 29.37 -8.39 -11.21
C TYR A 121 28.56 -9.67 -11.00
N ASP A 122 27.43 -9.80 -11.70
CA ASP A 122 26.60 -11.00 -11.72
C ASP A 122 27.17 -12.05 -12.69
N ALA A 123 28.07 -12.89 -12.18
CA ALA A 123 28.72 -13.93 -12.95
C ALA A 123 27.75 -15.00 -13.45
N GLU A 124 26.78 -15.41 -12.63
CA GLU A 124 25.80 -16.46 -12.98
C GLU A 124 24.86 -15.97 -14.09
N GLY A 125 24.37 -14.74 -13.98
CA GLY A 125 23.56 -14.11 -15.02
C GLY A 125 24.31 -13.94 -16.34
N ALA A 126 25.61 -13.61 -16.28
CA ALA A 126 26.47 -13.54 -17.46
C ALA A 126 26.64 -14.91 -18.13
N ILE A 127 26.97 -15.95 -17.36
CA ILE A 127 27.14 -17.31 -17.89
C ILE A 127 25.85 -17.79 -18.55
N ARG A 128 24.70 -17.62 -17.88
CA ARG A 128 23.40 -18.02 -18.43
C ARG A 128 23.10 -17.31 -19.76
N ARG A 129 23.36 -16.01 -19.85
CA ARG A 129 23.20 -15.24 -21.10
C ARG A 129 24.08 -15.76 -22.22
N LEU A 130 25.36 -16.01 -21.94
CA LEU A 130 26.32 -16.48 -22.95
C LEU A 130 25.99 -17.90 -23.44
N GLN A 131 25.54 -18.78 -22.55
CA GLN A 131 25.05 -20.11 -22.92
C GLN A 131 23.83 -20.05 -23.84
N LEU A 132 22.86 -19.18 -23.53
CA LEU A 132 21.68 -18.98 -24.38
C LEU A 132 22.05 -18.42 -25.76
N GLN A 133 23.02 -17.51 -25.83
CA GLN A 133 23.48 -16.91 -27.08
C GLN A 133 24.28 -17.89 -27.94
N ALA A 134 25.03 -18.80 -27.32
CA ALA A 134 25.81 -19.81 -28.03
C ALA A 134 24.97 -21.03 -28.49
N GLY A 135 23.85 -21.31 -27.84
CA GLY A 135 23.08 -22.52 -28.11
C GLY A 135 23.91 -23.79 -27.84
N GLU A 136 23.96 -24.70 -28.82
CA GLU A 136 24.75 -25.93 -28.74
C GLU A 136 26.20 -25.78 -29.23
N ASP A 137 26.54 -24.63 -29.85
CA ASP A 137 27.84 -24.41 -30.48
C ASP A 137 28.92 -24.00 -29.47
N LYS A 138 29.75 -24.98 -29.08
CA LYS A 138 30.86 -24.79 -28.13
C LYS A 138 31.88 -23.75 -28.58
N SER A 139 32.16 -23.65 -29.88
CA SER A 139 33.11 -22.68 -30.43
C SER A 139 32.64 -21.24 -30.24
N VAL A 140 31.33 -21.00 -30.38
CA VAL A 140 30.71 -19.69 -30.15
C VAL A 140 30.76 -19.35 -28.67
N LEU A 141 30.44 -20.30 -27.79
CA LEU A 141 30.53 -20.12 -26.33
C LEU A 141 31.94 -19.74 -25.88
N ILE A 142 32.98 -20.40 -26.41
CA ILE A 142 34.37 -20.12 -26.06
C ILE A 142 34.76 -18.69 -26.48
N ASN A 143 34.34 -18.23 -27.65
CA ASN A 143 34.64 -16.86 -28.10
C ASN A 143 33.90 -15.81 -27.24
N LEU A 144 32.63 -16.06 -26.92
CA LEU A 144 31.85 -15.19 -26.03
C LEU A 144 32.46 -15.08 -24.63
N LEU A 145 32.94 -16.19 -24.07
CA LEU A 145 33.64 -16.19 -22.77
C LEU A 145 34.97 -15.44 -22.83
N LYS A 146 35.74 -15.56 -23.92
CA LYS A 146 36.99 -14.79 -24.10
C LYS A 146 36.72 -13.29 -24.12
N ASP A 147 35.67 -12.86 -24.78
CA ASP A 147 35.32 -11.43 -24.85
C ASP A 147 34.79 -10.90 -23.52
N GLU A 148 33.99 -11.70 -22.80
CA GLU A 148 33.55 -11.36 -21.43
C GLU A 148 34.75 -11.22 -20.47
N LEU A 149 35.76 -12.10 -20.56
CA LEU A 149 36.99 -11.99 -19.76
C LEU A 149 37.77 -10.71 -20.06
N LYS A 150 37.86 -10.29 -21.33
CA LYS A 150 38.47 -9.01 -21.69
C LYS A 150 37.70 -7.83 -21.09
N HIS A 151 36.37 -7.88 -21.13
CA HIS A 151 35.51 -6.84 -20.58
C HIS A 151 35.65 -6.73 -19.05
N LEU A 152 35.73 -7.87 -18.37
CA LEU A 152 36.03 -7.93 -16.94
C LEU A 152 37.41 -7.33 -16.63
N GLY A 153 38.42 -7.67 -17.41
CA GLY A 153 39.77 -7.12 -17.25
C GLY A 153 39.81 -5.60 -17.38
N THR A 154 39.11 -5.01 -18.35
CA THR A 154 39.05 -3.54 -18.50
C THR A 154 38.32 -2.87 -17.33
N LYS A 155 37.20 -3.45 -16.89
CA LYS A 155 36.44 -2.96 -15.73
C LYS A 155 37.25 -3.06 -14.43
N PHE A 156 37.92 -4.18 -14.22
CA PHE A 156 38.80 -4.39 -13.07
C PHE A 156 39.95 -3.37 -13.04
N ASN A 157 40.66 -3.21 -14.16
CA ASN A 157 41.75 -2.25 -14.26
C ASN A 157 41.29 -0.81 -14.02
N ARG A 158 40.06 -0.45 -14.43
CA ARG A 158 39.47 0.85 -14.14
C ARG A 158 39.26 1.06 -12.64
N VAL A 159 38.66 0.09 -11.96
CA VAL A 159 38.44 0.16 -10.49
C VAL A 159 39.79 0.23 -9.77
N MET A 160 40.79 -0.55 -10.18
CA MET A 160 42.12 -0.51 -9.58
C MET A 160 42.81 0.86 -9.76
N LYS A 161 42.58 1.55 -10.88
CA LYS A 161 43.08 2.92 -11.09
C LYS A 161 42.36 3.98 -10.26
N GLU A 162 41.08 3.78 -9.96
CA GLU A 162 40.30 4.70 -9.13
C GLU A 162 40.65 4.59 -7.63
N GLN A 163 41.35 3.52 -7.22
CA GLN A 163 41.78 3.27 -5.83
C GLN A 163 43.23 3.67 -5.52
N ASN A 164 44.04 4.00 -6.54
CA ASN A 164 45.45 4.36 -6.44
C ASN A 164 45.64 5.87 -6.66
#